data_AF-A0A151A0K8-F1
#
_entry.id   AF-A0A151A0K8-F1
#
_cell.length_a   1.000
_cell.length_b   1.000
_cell.length_c   1.000
_cell.angle_alpha   90.00
_cell.angle_beta   90.00
_cell.angle_gamma   90.00
#
_symmetry.space_group_name_H-M   'P 1'
#
loop_
_entity.id
_entity.type
_entity.pdbx_description
1 polymer ?
#
loop_
_entity_poly.entity_id
_entity_poly.type
_entity_poly.pdbx_seq_one_letter_code
_entity_poly.pdbx_strand_id
1 'polypeptide(L)'
;MKKFTVPCQFGPQTAPFTIYIGSPRRDTHPIYNQATWLSKERGGVVPQKVMDSLSKLRELAEENNVSFEDLCVYALKVAEQEETQNKEEEFSFNDKQSDE
;
A
#
# COMPACT_ATOMS: atom_id res chain seq x y z
N MET A 1 2.64 11.50 11.41
CA MET A 1 1.51 11.20 10.50
C MET A 1 1.98 11.26 9.05
N LYS A 2 1.98 10.12 8.37
CA LYS A 2 2.30 9.97 6.95
C LYS A 2 1.00 9.83 6.15
N LYS A 3 1.04 10.09 4.83
CA LYS A 3 -0.12 9.95 3.95
C LYS A 3 0.24 9.10 2.74
N PHE A 4 -0.68 8.25 2.31
CA PHE A 4 -0.52 7.39 1.15
C PHE A 4 -1.76 7.48 0.28
N THR A 5 -1.57 7.44 -1.03
CA THR A 5 -2.68 7.40 -1.98
C THR A 5 -2.88 5.96 -2.41
N VAL A 6 -4.07 5.43 -2.16
CA VAL A 6 -4.42 4.05 -2.53
C VAL A 6 -5.56 4.06 -3.54
N PRO A 7 -5.54 3.15 -4.52
CA PRO A 7 -6.66 2.99 -5.44
C PRO A 7 -7.83 2.34 -4.70
N CYS A 8 -8.87 3.11 -4.39
CA CYS A 8 -10.09 2.62 -3.75
C CYS A 8 -11.18 2.35 -4.77
N GLN A 9 -12.02 1.36 -4.49
CA GLN A 9 -13.11 0.95 -5.36
C GLN A 9 -14.38 1.72 -5.01
N PHE A 10 -15.04 2.29 -6.01
CA PHE A 10 -16.30 3.00 -5.93
C PHE A 10 -17.26 2.37 -6.94
N GLY A 11 -17.95 1.30 -6.53
CA GLY A 11 -18.73 0.46 -7.44
C GLY A 11 -17.86 -0.17 -8.54
N PRO A 12 -18.12 0.10 -9.84
CA PRO A 12 -17.32 -0.45 -10.94
C PRO A 12 -16.04 0.35 -11.23
N GLN A 13 -15.87 1.53 -10.64
CA GLN A 13 -14.73 2.41 -10.90
C GLN A 13 -13.73 2.37 -9.75
N THR A 14 -12.47 2.66 -10.07
CA THR A 14 -11.40 2.80 -9.07
C THR A 14 -10.91 4.24 -9.10
N ALA A 15 -10.79 4.87 -7.94
CA ALA A 15 -10.32 6.25 -7.82
C ALA A 15 -9.29 6.37 -6.68
N PRO A 16 -8.31 7.27 -6.80
CA PRO A 16 -7.31 7.49 -5.76
C PRO A 16 -7.95 8.07 -4.50
N PHE A 17 -7.61 7.49 -3.35
CA PHE A 17 -8.01 8.00 -2.04
C PHE A 17 -6.80 8.11 -1.11
N THR A 18 -6.66 9.26 -0.47
CA THR A 18 -5.57 9.50 0.48
C THR A 18 -5.93 8.94 1.85
N ILE A 19 -5.18 7.94 2.30
CA ILE A 19 -5.22 7.42 3.66
C ILE A 19 -4.10 8.04 4.50
N TYR A 20 -4.37 8.27 5.77
CA TYR A 20 -3.42 8.79 6.74
C TYR A 20 -2.96 7.67 7.64
N ILE A 21 -1.65 7.49 7.75
CA ILE A 21 -1.03 6.50 8.62
C ILE A 21 -0.47 7.23 9.84
N GLY A 22 -0.98 6.83 11.00
CA GLY A 22 -0.66 7.37 12.31
C GLY A 22 -0.39 6.26 13.31
N SER A 23 -0.52 6.59 14.60
CA SER A 23 -0.50 5.62 15.70
C SER A 23 -1.93 5.28 16.13
N PRO A 24 -2.62 4.32 15.47
CA PRO A 24 -3.93 3.85 15.88
C PRO A 24 -3.86 3.16 17.25
N ARG A 25 -5.01 2.97 17.90
CA ARG A 25 -5.09 2.07 19.06
C ARG A 25 -4.74 0.65 18.63
N ARG A 26 -4.06 -0.10 19.51
CA ARG A 26 -3.60 -1.47 19.24
C ARG A 26 -4.75 -2.45 18.94
N ASP A 27 -5.92 -2.21 19.53
CA ASP A 27 -7.12 -3.04 19.40
C ASP A 27 -7.84 -2.93 18.04
N THR A 28 -7.47 -1.95 17.20
CA THR A 28 -8.25 -1.59 16.02
C THR A 28 -7.35 -1.50 14.80
N HIS A 29 -7.85 -1.93 13.63
CA HIS A 29 -7.10 -1.85 12.37
C HIS A 29 -6.60 -0.42 12.09
N PRO A 30 -5.36 -0.21 11.58
CA PRO A 30 -4.76 1.12 11.46
C PRO A 30 -5.59 2.18 10.73
N ILE A 31 -6.37 1.77 9.75
CA ILE A 31 -7.21 2.66 8.94
C ILE A 31 -8.71 2.38 9.11
N TYR A 32 -9.13 1.68 10.16
CA TYR A 32 -10.55 1.28 10.35
C TYR A 32 -11.53 2.46 10.23
N ASN A 33 -11.27 3.55 10.95
CA ASN A 33 -12.14 4.72 10.95
C ASN A 33 -12.21 5.38 9.57
N GLN A 34 -11.09 5.43 8.85
CA GLN A 34 -11.01 6.02 7.52
C GLN A 34 -11.72 5.16 6.47
N ALA A 35 -11.55 3.85 6.53
CA ALA A 35 -12.27 2.90 5.67
C ALA A 35 -13.78 2.95 5.93
N THR A 36 -14.18 3.02 7.21
CA THR A 36 -15.59 3.17 7.60
C THR A 36 -16.17 4.48 7.09
N TRP A 37 -15.45 5.60 7.22
CA TRP A 37 -15.88 6.90 6.70
C TRP A 37 -15.98 6.88 5.18
N LEU A 38 -15.00 6.31 4.48
CA LEU A 38 -14.99 6.21 3.03
C LEU A 38 -16.22 5.44 2.50
N SER A 39 -16.55 4.34 3.17
CA SER A 39 -17.71 3.53 2.83
C SER A 39 -19.03 4.27 3.09
N LYS A 40 -19.17 4.91 4.25
CA LYS A 40 -20.42 5.59 4.64
C LYS A 40 -20.69 6.87 3.85
N GLU A 41 -19.67 7.72 3.70
CA GLU A 41 -19.87 9.07 3.13
C GLU A 41 -19.67 9.11 1.61
N ARG A 42 -18.87 8.20 1.06
CA ARG A 42 -18.50 8.22 -0.37
C ARG A 42 -18.82 6.93 -1.11
N GLY A 43 -19.35 5.91 -0.44
CA GLY A 43 -19.61 4.60 -1.06
C GLY A 43 -18.35 3.88 -1.54
N GLY A 44 -17.17 4.26 -1.02
CA GLY A 44 -15.89 3.69 -1.42
C GLY A 44 -15.44 2.55 -0.53
N VAL A 45 -14.70 1.61 -1.11
CA VAL A 45 -14.14 0.44 -0.42
C VAL A 45 -12.63 0.43 -0.61
N VAL A 46 -11.90 0.34 0.51
CA VAL A 46 -10.45 0.11 0.48
C VAL A 46 -10.22 -1.35 0.11
N PRO A 47 -9.37 -1.68 -0.87
CA PRO A 47 -9.11 -3.06 -1.26
C PRO A 47 -8.58 -3.90 -0.08
N GLN A 48 -9.06 -5.14 0.04
CA GLN A 48 -8.67 -6.03 1.14
C GLN A 48 -7.15 -6.23 1.20
N LYS A 49 -6.49 -6.35 0.04
CA LYS A 49 -5.02 -6.46 -0.05
C LYS A 49 -4.30 -5.30 0.66
N VAL A 50 -4.83 -4.08 0.57
CA VAL A 50 -4.24 -2.90 1.24
C VAL A 50 -4.44 -3.01 2.76
N MET A 51 -5.61 -3.44 3.20
CA MET A 51 -5.91 -3.65 4.62
C MET A 51 -4.98 -4.73 5.23
N ASP A 52 -4.86 -5.87 4.55
CA ASP A 52 -4.04 -6.99 5.02
C ASP A 52 -2.55 -6.60 5.10
N SER A 53 -2.04 -5.91 4.08
CA SER A 53 -0.66 -5.41 4.08
C SER A 53 -0.39 -4.45 5.24
N LEU A 54 -1.31 -3.52 5.53
CA LEU A 54 -1.16 -2.59 6.65
C LEU A 54 -1.22 -3.32 8.01
N SER A 55 -2.05 -4.35 8.13
CA SER A 55 -2.10 -5.19 9.33
C SER A 55 -0.77 -5.90 9.58
N LYS A 56 -0.22 -6.55 8.54
CA LYS A 56 1.07 -7.23 8.61
C LYS A 56 2.22 -6.28 8.94
N LEU A 57 2.23 -5.08 8.34
CA LEU A 57 3.24 -4.06 8.65
C LEU A 57 3.13 -3.58 10.09
N ARG A 58 1.91 -3.49 10.66
CA ARG A 58 1.75 -3.15 12.08
C ARG A 58 2.31 -4.23 12.98
N GLU A 59 1.97 -5.49 12.72
CA GLU A 59 2.49 -6.63 13.49
C GLU A 59 4.02 -6.65 13.48
N LEU A 60 4.63 -6.50 12.29
CA LEU A 60 6.07 -6.43 12.14
C LEU A 60 6.68 -5.23 12.88
N ALA A 61 6.01 -4.07 12.88
CA ALA A 61 6.45 -2.90 13.60
C ALA A 61 6.45 -3.13 15.13
N GLU A 62 5.41 -3.78 15.64
CA GLU A 62 5.30 -4.11 17.07
C GLU A 62 6.33 -5.17 17.49
N GLU A 63 6.52 -6.22 16.70
CA GLU A 63 7.50 -7.29 16.95
C GLU A 63 8.94 -6.77 17.00
N ASN A 64 9.28 -5.84 16.12
CA ASN A 64 10.64 -5.27 16.02
C ASN A 64 10.81 -3.99 16.84
N ASN A 65 9.76 -3.55 17.55
CA ASN A 65 9.74 -2.30 18.31
C ASN A 65 10.17 -1.08 17.48
N VAL A 66 9.67 -1.00 16.24
CA VAL A 66 9.92 0.11 15.31
C VAL A 66 8.66 0.94 15.07
N SER A 67 8.86 2.16 14.56
CA SER A 67 7.77 3.05 14.18
C SER A 67 7.01 2.48 12.98
N PHE A 68 5.71 2.20 13.16
CA PHE A 68 4.82 1.75 12.08
C PHE A 68 4.80 2.74 10.91
N GLU A 69 4.78 4.05 11.21
CA GLU A 69 4.78 5.09 10.18
C GLU A 69 6.02 5.02 9.29
N ASP A 70 7.20 4.82 9.89
CA ASP A 70 8.46 4.77 9.16
C ASP A 70 8.63 3.44 8.42
N LEU A 71 8.14 2.35 9.01
CA LEU A 71 8.12 1.05 8.35
C LEU A 71 7.23 1.05 7.10
N CYS A 72 6.07 1.71 7.14
CA CYS A 72 5.24 1.87 5.94
C CYS A 72 5.94 2.68 4.84
N VAL A 73 6.63 3.77 5.20
CA VAL A 73 7.40 4.58 4.23
C VAL A 73 8.55 3.76 3.65
N TYR A 74 9.24 2.97 4.47
CA TYR A 74 10.31 2.09 4.02
C TYR A 74 9.78 1.03 3.04
N ALA A 75 8.70 0.33 3.41
CA ALA A 75 8.11 -0.72 2.58
C ALA A 75 7.68 -0.20 1.20
N LEU A 76 7.14 1.02 1.12
CA LEU A 76 6.77 1.65 -0.14
C LEU A 76 7.98 2.00 -1.00
N LYS A 77 9.04 2.56 -0.40
CA LYS A 77 10.28 2.84 -1.13
C LYS A 77 10.92 1.57 -1.69
N VAL A 78 10.88 0.46 -0.94
CA VAL A 78 11.38 -0.83 -1.40
C VAL A 78 10.53 -1.35 -2.57
N ALA A 79 9.20 -1.27 -2.47
CA ALA A 79 8.30 -1.67 -3.56
C ALA A 79 8.53 -0.85 -4.85
N GLU A 80 8.76 0.46 -4.74
CA GLU A 80 9.09 1.32 -5.89
C GLU A 80 10.44 0.93 -6.55
N GLN A 81 11.43 0.52 -5.75
CA GLN A 81 12.72 0.05 -6.25
C GLN A 81 12.61 -1.32 -6.95
N GLU A 82 11.84 -2.25 -6.38
CA GLU A 82 11.59 -3.57 -7.00
C GLU A 82 10.84 -3.45 -8.34
N GLU A 83 9.86 -2.54 -8.45
CA GLU A 83 9.18 -2.27 -9.73
C GLU A 83 10.12 -1.70 -10.81
N THR A 84 11.13 -0.93 -10.39
CA THR A 84 12.11 -0.34 -11.31
C THR A 84 13.09 -1.40 -11.82
N GLN A 85 13.59 -2.27 -10.93
CA GLN A 85 14.51 -3.35 -11.29
C GLN A 85 13.85 -4.41 -12.19
N ASN A 86 12.60 -4.79 -11.91
CA ASN A 86 11.88 -5.76 -12.76
C ASN A 86 11.61 -5.23 -14.18
N LYS A 87 11.41 -3.91 -14.35
CA LYS A 87 11.25 -3.30 -15.68
C LYS A 87 12.56 -3.25 -16.47
N GLU A 88 13.69 -3.04 -15.79
CA GLU A 88 15.00 -3.01 -16.44
C GLU A 88 15.44 -4.41 -16.91
N GLU A 89 15.10 -5.45 -16.16
CA GLU A 89 15.38 -6.85 -16.54
C GLU A 89 14.50 -7.33 -17.71
N GLU A 90 13.24 -6.92 -17.82
CA GLU A 90 12.37 -7.25 -18.97
C GLU A 90 12.82 -6.57 -20.28
N PHE A 91 13.36 -5.35 -20.23
CA PHE A 91 13.89 -4.67 -21.43
C PHE A 91 15.20 -5.28 -21.92
N SER A 92 16.01 -5.89 -21.06
CA SER A 92 17.31 -6.49 -21.46
C SER A 92 17.18 -7.85 -22.17
N PHE A 93 16.03 -8.53 -22.09
CA PHE A 93 15.84 -9.86 -22.70
C PHE A 93 15.36 -9.80 -24.16
N ASN A 94 14.76 -8.68 -24.59
CA ASN A 94 14.09 -8.57 -25.88
C ASN A 94 15.01 -8.16 -27.06
N ASP A 95 16.27 -7.81 -26.81
CA ASP A 95 17.23 -7.34 -27.83
C ASP A 95 18.14 -8.43 -28.43
N LYS A 96 17.91 -9.72 -28.13
CA LYS A 96 18.77 -10.82 -28.60
C LYS A 96 18.12 -11.82 -29.57
N GLN A 97 17.00 -11.47 -30.22
CA GLN A 97 16.35 -12.39 -31.15
C GLN A 97 16.00 -11.74 -32.49
N SER A 98 17.02 -11.36 -33.24
CA SER A 98 16.93 -11.19 -34.70
C SER A 98 18.34 -11.11 -35.28
N ASP A 99 18.96 -12.27 -35.51
CA ASP A 99 20.00 -12.47 -36.52
C ASP A 99 20.21 -13.98 -36.67
N GLU A 100 19.43 -14.60 -37.57
CA GLU A 100 19.89 -15.69 -38.46
C GLU A 100 19.00 -15.79 -39.70
#